data_AF-A0A6L4Z386-F1
#
_entry.id   AF-A0A6L4Z386-F1
#
_cell.length_a   1.000
_cell.length_b   1.000
_cell.length_c   1.000
_cell.angle_alpha   90.00
_cell.angle_beta   90.00
_cell.angle_gamma   90.00
#
_symmetry.space_group_name_H-M   'P 1'
#
loop_
_entity.id
_entity.type
_entity.pdbx_description
1 polymer ?
#
loop_
_entity_poly.entity_id
_entity_poly.type
_entity_poly.pdbx_seq_one_letter_code
_entity_poly.pdbx_strand_id
1 'polypeptide(L)'
;MYGVNAGIPKTLVRHLVRWVADSKMDKTTQAILIDILDTPISPELLPPDASDKIVQKTEEIVGPYELIDFYVFHTLRNGYSPNKIHFLAKIAFADKYEPAALLKWLEAFYIRFFGQQFKRSCLPDGPKVGSVSLSPRGDWRMPSDSVPSAWLEALRAIDLKDSN
;
A
#
# COMPACT_ATOMS: atom_id res chain seq x y z
N MET A 1 -15.15 10.41 15.49
CA MET A 1 -14.71 10.61 14.07
C MET A 1 -14.93 9.30 13.33
N TYR A 2 -15.36 9.30 12.05
CA TYR A 2 -15.68 8.09 11.27
C TYR A 2 -14.81 8.00 10.01
N GLY A 3 -14.09 6.89 9.80
CA GLY A 3 -13.12 6.69 8.72
C GLY A 3 -13.77 6.18 7.44
N VAL A 4 -14.32 7.09 6.62
CA VAL A 4 -15.01 6.75 5.36
C VAL A 4 -14.13 6.00 4.35
N ASN A 5 -12.83 6.28 4.35
CA ASN A 5 -11.86 5.68 3.43
C ASN A 5 -11.08 4.50 4.05
N ALA A 6 -11.43 4.05 5.26
CA ALA A 6 -10.66 3.05 6.00
C ALA A 6 -10.58 1.68 5.29
N GLY A 7 -11.57 1.35 4.45
CA GLY A 7 -11.64 0.12 3.68
C GLY A 7 -11.21 0.23 2.21
N ILE A 8 -10.64 1.36 1.79
CA ILE A 8 -10.33 1.63 0.37
C ILE A 8 -8.80 1.62 0.18
N PRO A 9 -8.24 0.68 -0.60
CA PRO A 9 -6.81 0.66 -0.90
C PRO A 9 -6.41 1.84 -1.78
N LYS A 10 -5.15 2.26 -1.71
CA LYS A 10 -4.70 3.53 -2.31
C LYS A 10 -4.78 3.50 -3.84
N THR A 11 -4.52 2.34 -4.44
CA THR A 11 -4.71 2.11 -5.88
C THR A 11 -6.17 2.33 -6.31
N LEU A 12 -7.15 1.88 -5.52
CA LEU A 12 -8.58 2.02 -5.85
C LEU A 12 -9.07 3.47 -5.77
N VAL A 13 -8.52 4.30 -4.88
CA VAL A 13 -8.94 5.70 -4.72
C VAL A 13 -8.88 6.47 -6.05
N ARG A 14 -7.81 6.29 -6.84
CA ARG A 14 -7.66 6.99 -8.12
C ARG A 14 -8.77 6.60 -9.11
N HIS A 15 -9.14 5.32 -9.15
CA HIS A 15 -10.22 4.84 -10.01
C HIS A 15 -11.59 5.36 -9.56
N LEU A 16 -11.85 5.41 -8.24
CA LEU A 16 -13.11 5.93 -7.71
C LEU A 16 -13.28 7.42 -8.04
N VAL A 17 -12.24 8.22 -7.83
CA VAL A 17 -12.29 9.66 -8.14
C VAL A 17 -12.49 9.88 -9.64
N ARG A 18 -11.77 9.13 -10.50
CA ARG A 18 -11.94 9.21 -11.97
C ARG A 18 -13.36 8.84 -12.38
N TRP A 19 -13.90 7.74 -11.85
CA TRP A 19 -15.27 7.31 -12.15
C TRP A 19 -16.31 8.35 -11.75
N VAL A 20 -16.15 8.98 -10.58
CA VAL A 20 -17.05 10.07 -10.13
C VAL A 20 -16.95 11.26 -11.07
N ALA A 21 -15.74 11.70 -11.42
CA ALA A 21 -15.50 12.80 -12.34
C ALA A 21 -16.18 12.57 -13.69
N ASP A 22 -16.08 11.36 -14.23
CA ASP A 22 -16.59 11.03 -15.57
C ASP A 22 -18.10 10.74 -15.62
N SER A 23 -18.72 10.34 -14.51
CA SER A 23 -20.11 9.83 -14.52
C SER A 23 -21.12 10.60 -13.68
N LYS A 24 -20.67 11.48 -12.77
CA LYS A 24 -21.56 12.14 -11.79
C LYS A 24 -21.42 13.66 -11.72
N MET A 25 -20.39 14.25 -12.31
CA MET A 25 -20.04 15.66 -12.10
C MET A 25 -20.34 16.52 -13.32
N ASP A 26 -20.54 17.82 -13.10
CA ASP A 26 -20.56 18.82 -14.16
C ASP A 26 -19.15 19.03 -14.75
N LYS A 27 -19.05 19.71 -15.90
CA LYS A 27 -17.78 19.93 -16.61
C LYS A 27 -16.73 20.66 -15.77
N THR A 28 -17.14 21.61 -14.94
CA THR A 28 -16.23 22.39 -14.09
C THR A 28 -15.66 21.50 -12.99
N THR A 29 -16.52 20.79 -12.27
CA THR A 29 -16.12 19.87 -11.20
C THR A 29 -15.31 18.69 -11.74
N GLN A 30 -15.67 18.16 -12.91
CA GLN A 30 -14.90 17.14 -13.61
C GLN A 30 -13.46 17.64 -13.83
N ALA A 31 -13.28 18.80 -14.45
CA ALA A 31 -11.94 19.35 -14.72
C ALA A 31 -11.07 19.46 -13.46
N ILE A 32 -11.66 19.90 -12.34
CA ILE A 32 -10.97 20.00 -11.04
C ILE A 32 -10.55 18.61 -10.53
N LEU A 33 -11.43 17.61 -10.59
CA LEU A 33 -11.09 16.26 -10.11
C LEU A 33 -10.01 15.59 -10.97
N ILE A 34 -10.00 15.86 -12.28
CA ILE A 34 -8.95 15.39 -13.19
C ILE A 34 -7.61 16.06 -12.84
N ASP A 35 -7.60 17.36 -12.58
CA ASP A 35 -6.41 18.10 -12.15
C ASP A 35 -5.83 17.55 -10.82
N ILE A 36 -6.70 17.26 -9.84
CA ILE A 36 -6.30 16.61 -8.58
C ILE A 36 -5.67 15.22 -8.83
N LEU A 37 -6.20 14.45 -9.78
CA LEU A 37 -5.65 13.13 -10.10
C LEU A 37 -4.29 13.20 -10.81
N ASP A 38 -4.08 14.23 -11.62
CA ASP A 38 -2.86 14.41 -12.39
C ASP A 38 -1.75 15.08 -11.56
N THR A 39 -2.11 15.69 -10.42
CA THR A 39 -1.17 16.19 -9.41
C THR A 39 -0.38 15.04 -8.74
N PRO A 40 0.96 15.08 -8.75
CA PRO A 40 1.79 14.08 -8.08
C PRO A 40 1.55 14.01 -6.57
N ILE A 41 1.54 12.80 -6.00
CA ILE A 41 1.34 12.60 -4.56
C ILE A 41 2.63 12.99 -3.80
N SER A 42 2.56 14.09 -3.04
CA SER A 42 3.63 14.62 -2.19
C SER A 42 3.24 14.60 -0.71
N PRO A 43 4.18 14.39 0.24
CA PRO A 43 3.98 14.79 1.62
C PRO A 43 4.03 16.34 1.70
N GLU A 44 2.86 16.97 1.60
CA GLU A 44 2.65 18.43 1.66
C GLU A 44 3.16 19.11 2.95
N LEU A 45 3.49 18.32 3.99
CA LEU A 45 3.94 18.81 5.29
C LEU A 45 5.39 19.32 5.29
N LEU A 46 6.15 19.14 4.21
CA LEU A 46 7.49 19.70 4.07
C LEU A 46 7.47 20.85 3.07
N PRO A 47 8.12 21.98 3.38
CA PRO A 47 8.17 23.11 2.45
C PRO A 47 8.80 22.65 1.13
N PRO A 48 8.28 23.12 -0.02
CA PRO A 48 8.92 22.90 -1.32
C PRO A 48 10.36 23.45 -1.28
N ASP A 49 11.23 22.95 -2.17
CA ASP A 49 12.58 23.51 -2.27
C ASP A 49 12.55 24.98 -2.73
N ALA A 50 13.70 25.65 -2.68
CA ALA A 50 13.85 27.03 -3.17
C ALA A 50 13.50 27.20 -4.68
N SER A 51 13.23 26.11 -5.41
CA SER A 51 12.82 26.07 -6.82
C SER A 51 11.34 25.68 -7.00
N ASP A 52 10.55 25.70 -5.91
CA ASP A 52 9.13 25.34 -5.87
C ASP A 52 8.83 23.90 -6.37
N LYS A 53 9.84 23.02 -6.33
CA LYS A 53 9.69 21.61 -6.68
C LYS A 53 9.39 20.79 -5.44
N ILE A 54 8.44 19.88 -5.59
CA ILE A 54 8.11 18.86 -4.61
C ILE A 54 9.34 17.95 -4.41
N VAL A 55 9.92 18.01 -3.21
CA VAL A 55 11.23 17.40 -2.90
C VAL A 55 11.13 15.92 -2.52
N GLN A 56 9.97 15.45 -2.08
CA GLN A 56 9.83 14.09 -1.57
C GLN A 56 8.57 13.43 -2.11
N LYS A 57 8.68 12.19 -2.61
CA LYS A 57 7.52 11.36 -2.96
C LYS A 57 7.30 10.36 -1.83
N THR A 58 6.10 10.30 -1.27
CA THR A 58 5.77 9.36 -0.17
C THR A 58 6.11 7.90 -0.50
N GLU A 59 6.04 7.54 -1.79
CA GLU A 59 6.42 6.21 -2.29
C GLU A 59 7.90 5.88 -2.11
N GLU A 60 8.79 6.87 -2.02
CA GLU A 60 10.23 6.63 -1.78
C GLU A 60 10.50 6.11 -0.37
N ILE A 61 9.62 6.45 0.59
CA ILE A 61 9.71 5.99 1.98
C ILE A 61 8.97 4.66 2.18
N VAL A 62 7.80 4.54 1.55
CA VAL A 62 6.81 3.50 1.85
C VAL A 62 6.90 2.33 0.87
N GLY A 63 7.33 2.60 -0.36
CA GLY A 63 7.24 1.72 -1.52
C GLY A 63 6.10 2.14 -2.46
N PRO A 64 6.11 1.65 -3.72
CA PRO A 64 5.03 1.87 -4.68
C PRO A 64 3.70 1.32 -4.15
N TYR A 65 2.62 2.10 -4.24
CA TYR A 65 1.32 1.70 -3.66
C TYR A 65 0.76 0.41 -4.26
N GLU A 66 0.99 0.15 -5.55
CA GLU A 66 0.57 -1.08 -6.20
C GLU A 66 1.24 -2.34 -5.63
N LEU A 67 2.52 -2.25 -5.24
CA LEU A 67 3.21 -3.36 -4.59
C LEU A 67 2.66 -3.56 -3.17
N ILE A 68 2.44 -2.47 -2.43
CA ILE A 68 1.90 -2.53 -1.07
C ILE A 68 0.51 -3.14 -1.07
N ASP A 69 -0.40 -2.64 -1.92
CA ASP A 69 -1.76 -3.15 -2.01
C ASP A 69 -1.77 -4.63 -2.46
N PHE A 70 -0.87 -5.02 -3.37
CA PHE A 70 -0.67 -6.41 -3.78
C PHE A 70 -0.23 -7.30 -2.60
N TYR A 71 0.76 -6.86 -1.82
CA TYR A 71 1.27 -7.61 -0.66
C TYR A 71 0.24 -7.70 0.47
N VAL A 72 -0.48 -6.61 0.78
CA VAL A 72 -1.59 -6.61 1.74
C VAL A 72 -2.65 -7.60 1.32
N PHE A 73 -3.08 -7.56 0.04
CA PHE A 73 -4.10 -8.47 -0.47
C PHE A 73 -3.67 -9.93 -0.31
N HIS A 74 -2.49 -10.32 -0.78
CA HIS A 74 -2.08 -11.71 -0.70
C HIS A 74 -1.76 -12.20 0.71
N THR A 75 -1.25 -11.31 1.58
CA THR A 75 -1.03 -11.63 3.00
C THR A 75 -2.36 -11.88 3.71
N LEU A 76 -3.35 -11.00 3.53
CA LEU A 76 -4.58 -11.03 4.31
C LEU A 76 -5.68 -11.89 3.72
N ARG A 77 -5.92 -11.79 2.41
CA ARG A 77 -6.97 -12.55 1.75
C ARG A 77 -6.64 -14.02 1.65
N ASN A 78 -5.37 -14.33 1.35
CA ASN A 78 -4.94 -15.68 0.99
C ASN A 78 -4.04 -16.35 2.04
N GLY A 79 -3.46 -15.59 2.99
CA GLY A 79 -2.53 -16.14 3.97
C GLY A 79 -1.26 -16.71 3.33
N TYR A 80 -0.85 -16.19 2.17
CA TYR A 80 0.30 -16.73 1.45
C TYR A 80 1.62 -16.45 2.17
N SER A 81 2.55 -17.40 2.04
CA SER A 81 3.91 -17.24 2.54
C SER A 81 4.68 -16.16 1.76
N PRO A 82 5.73 -15.56 2.36
CA PRO A 82 6.58 -14.57 1.68
C PRO A 82 7.09 -15.04 0.32
N ASN A 83 7.55 -16.29 0.25
CA ASN A 83 8.08 -16.91 -0.98
C ASN A 83 7.03 -16.96 -2.08
N LYS A 84 5.79 -17.32 -1.74
CA LYS A 84 4.70 -17.37 -2.71
C LYS A 84 4.33 -15.96 -3.19
N ILE A 85 4.27 -15.00 -2.28
CA ILE A 85 3.95 -13.60 -2.61
C ILE A 85 5.02 -13.02 -3.54
N HIS A 86 6.31 -13.21 -3.23
CA HIS A 86 7.41 -12.77 -4.08
C HIS A 86 7.35 -13.43 -5.46
N PHE A 87 7.13 -14.74 -5.53
CA PHE A 87 6.97 -15.46 -6.80
C PHE A 87 5.83 -14.88 -7.65
N LEU A 88 4.66 -14.62 -7.06
CA LEU A 88 3.54 -14.03 -7.78
C LEU A 88 3.83 -12.59 -8.22
N ALA A 89 4.54 -11.81 -7.39
CA ALA A 89 4.94 -10.45 -7.74
C ALA A 89 5.90 -10.43 -8.94
N LYS A 90 6.86 -11.37 -9.00
CA LYS A 90 7.78 -11.51 -10.16
C LYS A 90 7.03 -11.74 -11.47
N ILE A 91 5.89 -12.43 -11.42
CA ILE A 91 5.05 -12.67 -12.61
C ILE A 91 4.20 -11.43 -12.91
N ALA A 92 3.51 -10.90 -11.90
CA ALA A 92 2.54 -9.81 -12.08
C ALA A 92 3.19 -8.48 -12.48
N PHE A 93 4.47 -8.28 -12.15
CA PHE A 93 5.20 -7.04 -12.40
C PHE A 93 6.53 -7.25 -13.14
N ALA A 94 6.64 -8.33 -13.92
CA ALA A 94 7.87 -8.71 -14.64
C ALA A 94 8.41 -7.60 -15.57
N ASP A 95 7.52 -6.77 -16.10
CA ASP A 95 7.80 -5.68 -17.03
C ASP A 95 8.08 -4.34 -16.34
N LYS A 96 7.94 -4.27 -15.00
CA LYS A 96 7.97 -3.00 -14.26
C LYS A 96 8.99 -2.97 -13.12
N TYR A 97 9.27 -4.11 -12.47
CA TYR A 97 10.20 -4.16 -11.35
C TYR A 97 11.14 -5.35 -11.45
N GLU A 98 12.41 -5.07 -11.16
CA GLU A 98 13.42 -6.11 -10.98
C GLU A 98 13.08 -7.00 -9.75
N PRO A 99 13.38 -8.31 -9.80
CA PRO A 99 13.18 -9.24 -8.69
C PRO A 99 13.72 -8.74 -7.34
N ALA A 100 14.89 -8.10 -7.35
CA ALA A 100 15.52 -7.54 -6.16
C ALA A 100 14.72 -6.36 -5.57
N ALA A 101 14.13 -5.52 -6.42
CA ALA A 101 13.29 -4.40 -5.98
C ALA A 101 11.99 -4.92 -5.35
N LEU A 102 11.37 -5.94 -5.94
CA LEU A 102 10.19 -6.61 -5.37
C LEU A 102 10.49 -7.19 -3.98
N LEU A 103 11.64 -7.87 -3.84
CA LEU A 103 12.07 -8.44 -2.56
C LEU A 103 12.28 -7.36 -1.50
N LYS A 104 13.01 -6.29 -1.84
CA LYS A 104 13.25 -5.13 -0.97
C LYS A 104 11.95 -4.53 -0.45
N TRP A 105 10.97 -4.31 -1.33
CA TRP A 105 9.70 -3.71 -0.92
C TRP A 105 8.81 -4.68 -0.14
N LEU A 106 8.90 -5.98 -0.40
CA LEU A 106 8.20 -6.99 0.41
C LEU A 106 8.78 -7.08 1.83
N GLU A 107 10.09 -6.96 1.97
CA GLU A 107 10.76 -6.86 3.27
C GLU A 107 10.30 -5.60 4.03
N ALA A 108 10.38 -4.43 3.38
CA ALA A 108 9.90 -3.18 3.95
C ALA A 108 8.42 -3.23 4.33
N PHE A 109 7.59 -3.91 3.53
CA PHE A 109 6.20 -4.16 3.84
C PHE A 109 6.05 -4.93 5.16
N TYR A 110 6.72 -6.07 5.37
CA TYR A 110 6.57 -6.81 6.62
C TYR A 110 7.05 -6.03 7.84
N ILE A 111 8.19 -5.34 7.76
CA ILE A 111 8.70 -4.50 8.85
C ILE A 111 7.65 -3.47 9.26
N ARG A 112 7.11 -2.73 8.29
CA ARG A 112 6.13 -1.67 8.56
C ARG A 112 4.77 -2.24 8.93
N PHE A 113 4.34 -3.30 8.27
CA PHE A 113 3.06 -3.93 8.55
C PHE A 113 3.02 -4.40 10.00
N PHE A 114 4.05 -5.09 10.49
CA PHE A 114 4.11 -5.49 11.90
C PHE A 114 4.27 -4.28 12.83
N GLY A 115 5.27 -3.44 12.59
CA GLY A 115 5.58 -2.31 13.47
C GLY A 115 4.51 -1.21 13.56
N GLN A 116 3.55 -1.16 12.63
CA GLN A 116 2.45 -0.19 12.64
C GLN A 116 1.12 -0.77 13.16
N GLN A 117 1.11 -2.00 13.70
CA GLN A 117 -0.12 -2.62 14.19
C GLN A 117 -0.77 -1.85 15.34
N PHE A 118 0.02 -1.27 16.24
CA PHE A 118 -0.50 -0.48 17.35
C PHE A 118 -1.44 0.66 16.89
N LYS A 119 -1.16 1.26 15.71
CA LYS A 119 -2.02 2.29 15.11
C LYS A 119 -3.36 1.73 14.68
N ARG A 120 -3.40 0.47 14.26
CA ARG A 120 -4.63 -0.20 13.81
C ARG A 120 -5.53 -0.63 14.96
N SER A 121 -4.95 -0.98 16.11
CA SER A 121 -5.69 -1.38 17.31
C SER A 121 -6.68 -0.33 17.82
N CYS A 122 -6.43 0.95 17.54
CA CYS A 122 -7.27 2.07 17.96
C CYS A 122 -7.97 2.81 16.79
N LEU A 123 -8.22 2.14 15.66
CA LEU A 123 -8.88 2.78 14.51
C LEU A 123 -10.31 3.24 14.84
N PRO A 124 -10.74 4.41 14.32
CA PRO A 124 -12.14 4.82 14.37
C PRO A 124 -13.02 3.85 13.55
N ASP A 125 -14.34 3.90 13.77
CA ASP A 125 -15.28 3.12 12.97
C ASP A 125 -15.27 3.56 11.51
N GLY A 126 -15.51 2.61 10.60
CA GLY A 126 -15.50 2.83 9.16
C GLY A 126 -16.01 1.58 8.43
N PRO A 127 -16.48 1.71 7.18
CA PRO A 127 -17.04 0.59 6.44
C PRO A 127 -15.94 -0.29 5.84
N LYS A 128 -16.17 -1.60 5.82
CA LYS A 128 -15.44 -2.52 4.94
C LYS A 128 -16.00 -2.37 3.53
N VAL A 129 -15.14 -2.10 2.55
CA VAL A 129 -15.54 -1.91 1.14
C VAL A 129 -15.07 -3.07 0.27
N GLY A 130 -13.78 -3.45 0.38
CA GLY A 130 -13.20 -4.55 -0.39
C GLY A 130 -13.31 -5.92 0.29
N SER A 131 -12.59 -6.89 -0.27
CA SER A 131 -12.52 -8.25 0.29
C SER A 131 -11.72 -8.33 1.59
N VAL A 132 -10.93 -7.30 1.91
CA VAL A 132 -10.01 -7.23 3.05
C VAL A 132 -10.22 -5.92 3.81
N SER A 133 -10.20 -5.98 5.13
CA SER A 133 -10.19 -4.85 6.06
C SER A 133 -9.06 -4.97 7.09
N LEU A 134 -8.56 -3.84 7.57
CA LEU A 134 -7.52 -3.77 8.60
C LEU A 134 -8.07 -3.47 10.00
N SER A 135 -9.40 -3.50 10.15
CA SER A 135 -10.05 -3.26 11.44
C SER A 135 -9.73 -4.38 12.44
N PRO A 136 -9.30 -4.05 13.67
CA PRO A 136 -9.11 -5.03 14.74
C PRO A 136 -10.44 -5.66 15.21
N ARG A 137 -11.55 -5.02 14.86
CA ARG A 137 -12.92 -5.48 15.14
C ARG A 137 -13.48 -6.36 14.02
N GLY A 138 -12.77 -6.49 12.90
CA GLY A 138 -13.18 -7.26 11.71
C GLY A 138 -12.13 -8.29 11.29
N ASP A 139 -11.66 -8.16 10.04
CA ASP A 139 -10.86 -9.18 9.36
C ASP A 139 -9.43 -9.35 9.92
N TRP A 140 -8.85 -8.36 10.61
CA TRP A 140 -7.43 -8.39 10.98
C TRP A 140 -7.20 -8.29 12.49
N ARG A 141 -6.83 -9.40 13.13
CA ARG A 141 -6.54 -9.49 14.57
C ARG A 141 -5.10 -9.91 14.76
N MET A 142 -4.24 -8.96 15.13
CA MET A 142 -2.82 -9.21 15.42
C MET A 142 -2.39 -8.44 16.67
N PRO A 143 -1.59 -9.05 17.57
CA PRO A 143 -1.01 -8.33 18.71
C PRO A 143 -0.15 -7.14 18.27
N SER A 144 -0.26 -6.02 18.98
CA SER A 144 0.46 -4.77 18.65
C SER A 144 1.99 -4.86 18.83
N ASP A 145 2.45 -5.85 19.59
CA ASP A 145 3.82 -6.15 19.97
C ASP A 145 4.43 -7.34 19.18
N SER A 146 3.73 -7.82 18.15
CA SER A 146 4.26 -8.88 17.27
C SER A 146 5.44 -8.40 16.43
N VAL A 147 6.41 -9.29 16.20
CA VAL A 147 7.61 -9.02 15.38
C VAL A 147 7.60 -9.86 14.09
N PRO A 148 8.12 -9.34 12.96
CA PRO A 148 8.05 -10.00 11.65
C PRO A 148 9.13 -11.08 11.44
N SER A 149 9.86 -11.51 12.47
CA SER A 149 11.10 -12.30 12.35
C SER A 149 10.97 -13.52 11.43
N ALA A 150 9.90 -14.31 11.59
CA ALA A 150 9.68 -15.51 10.77
C ALA A 150 9.44 -15.17 9.28
N TRP A 151 8.78 -14.05 8.97
CA TRP A 151 8.58 -13.60 7.59
C TRP A 151 9.89 -13.12 6.97
N LEU A 152 10.71 -12.40 7.74
CA LEU A 152 12.01 -11.91 7.28
C LEU A 152 13.01 -13.04 7.04
N GLU A 153 13.01 -14.07 7.89
CA GLU A 153 13.84 -15.26 7.71
C GLU A 153 13.47 -16.00 6.42
N ALA A 154 12.18 -16.16 6.15
CA ALA A 154 11.71 -16.75 4.90
C ALA A 154 12.18 -15.97 3.66
N LEU A 155 12.16 -14.63 3.71
CA LEU A 155 12.68 -13.78 2.62
C LEU A 155 14.18 -13.93 2.41
N ARG A 156 14.99 -13.98 3.48
CA ARG A 156 16.44 -14.20 3.39
C ARG A 156 16.77 -15.53 2.72
N ALA A 157 15.95 -16.55 2.94
CA ALA A 157 16.12 -17.85 2.29
C ALA A 157 15.83 -17.83 0.78
N ILE A 158 15.12 -16.82 0.26
CA ILE A 158 14.95 -16.59 -1.19
C ILE A 158 16.23 -15.98 -1.76
N ASP A 159 16.77 -14.96 -1.11
CA ASP A 159 17.96 -14.23 -1.56
C ASP A 159 19.17 -15.16 -1.72
N LEU A 160 19.34 -16.08 -0.77
CA LEU A 160 20.38 -17.12 -0.82
C LEU A 160 20.21 -18.13 -1.97
N LYS A 161 18.99 -18.34 -2.46
CA LYS A 161 18.72 -19.27 -3.57
C LYS A 161 18.91 -18.61 -4.93
N ASP A 162 18.62 -17.32 -5.04
CA ASP A 162 18.79 -16.56 -6.28
C ASP A 162 20.26 -16.11 -6.46
N SER A 163 21.11 -16.22 -5.42
CA SER A 163 22.55 -15.89 -5.43
C SER A 163 23.51 -17.06 -5.72
N ASN A 164 22.99 -18.30 -5.85
CA ASN A 164 23.76 -19.51 -6.18
C ASN A 164 23.35 -20.02 -7.57
#